data_AF-A0A8I1MF66-F1
#
_entry.id   AF-A0A8I1MF66-F1
#
_cell.length_a   1.000
_cell.length_b   1.000
_cell.length_c   1.000
_cell.angle_alpha   90.00
_cell.angle_beta   90.00
_cell.angle_gamma   90.00
#
_symmetry.space_group_name_H-M   'P 1'
#
loop_
_entity.id
_entity.type
_entity.pdbx_description
1 polymer ?
#
loop_
_entity_poly.entity_id
_entity_poly.type
_entity_poly.pdbx_seq_one_letter_code
_entity_poly.pdbx_strand_id
1 'polypeptide(L)'
;MQNYYWIIIMLVLGTCIKLWKVIRKKKPPTKFEHFHSKAYDLEEKGKLEEAISMRSEGIKNSALSPLERGDLHFGNAYTYVQMKRYKKATLCFDNAFEEARQEEFPYDKQYEQILEIYLKAGREQDALRIVEELIERSYYDKKFLRLETAKQWVQTEMQKRALS
;
A
#
# COMPACT_ATOMS: atom_id res chain seq x y z
N MET A 1 38.65 19.42 -44.71
CA MET A 1 37.74 18.33 -44.29
C MET A 1 37.63 18.18 -42.76
N GLN A 2 38.70 18.40 -41.99
CA GLN A 2 38.72 18.29 -40.51
C GLN A 2 37.58 19.03 -39.77
N ASN A 3 37.27 20.28 -40.17
CA ASN A 3 36.29 21.12 -39.48
C ASN A 3 34.85 20.63 -39.61
N TYR A 4 34.53 19.90 -40.68
CA TYR A 4 33.18 19.39 -40.91
C TYR A 4 32.84 18.22 -39.98
N TYR A 5 33.83 17.36 -39.69
CA TYR A 5 33.67 16.26 -38.73
C TYR A 5 33.41 16.77 -37.31
N TRP A 6 34.10 17.82 -36.89
CA TRP A 6 33.87 18.44 -35.57
C TRP A 6 32.47 19.02 -35.43
N ILE A 7 31.95 19.66 -36.47
CA ILE A 7 30.58 20.19 -36.49
C ILE A 7 29.56 19.04 -36.36
N ILE A 8 29.75 17.95 -37.11
CA ILE A 8 28.86 16.77 -37.04
C ILE A 8 28.92 16.12 -35.64
N ILE A 9 30.10 15.94 -35.07
CA ILE A 9 30.28 15.35 -33.73
C ILE A 9 29.54 16.18 -32.66
N MET A 10 29.66 17.51 -32.72
CA MET A 10 28.99 18.41 -31.77
C MET A 10 27.46 18.37 -31.90
N LEU A 11 26.94 18.26 -33.12
CA LEU A 11 25.50 18.10 -33.36
C LEU A 11 24.98 16.76 -32.81
N VAL A 12 25.70 15.66 -33.05
CA VAL A 12 25.35 14.33 -32.53
C VAL A 12 25.38 14.33 -30.99
N LEU A 13 26.45 14.82 -30.37
CA LEU A 13 26.55 14.96 -28.91
C LEU A 13 25.40 15.78 -28.32
N GLY A 14 25.06 16.91 -28.95
CA GLY A 14 23.93 17.74 -28.53
C GLY A 14 22.59 17.00 -28.55
N THR A 15 22.35 16.20 -29.60
CA THR A 15 21.13 15.36 -29.68
C THR A 15 21.13 14.23 -28.65
N CYS A 16 22.27 13.56 -28.43
CA CYS A 16 22.43 12.53 -27.40
C CYS A 16 22.18 13.07 -25.99
N ILE A 17 22.68 14.27 -25.67
CA ILE A 17 22.45 14.92 -24.36
C ILE A 17 20.96 15.25 -24.16
N LYS A 18 20.28 15.75 -25.19
CA LYS A 18 18.83 16.02 -25.14
C LYS A 18 18.03 14.74 -24.92
N LEU A 19 18.35 13.68 -25.67
CA LEU A 19 17.75 12.36 -25.50
C LEU A 19 18.00 11.79 -24.10
N TRP A 20 19.24 11.89 -23.60
CA TRP A 20 19.59 11.45 -22.25
C TRP A 20 18.81 12.20 -21.16
N LYS A 21 18.62 13.52 -21.31
CA LYS A 21 17.78 14.31 -20.37
C LYS A 21 16.32 13.86 -20.39
N VAL A 22 15.77 13.54 -21.57
CA VAL A 22 14.39 13.02 -21.69
C VAL A 22 14.26 11.63 -21.06
N ILE A 23 15.22 10.74 -21.32
CA ILE A 23 15.26 9.39 -20.73
C ILE A 23 15.44 9.45 -19.21
N ARG A 24 16.31 10.34 -18.71
CA ARG A 24 16.52 10.57 -17.28
C ARG A 24 15.27 11.07 -16.57
N LYS A 25 14.47 11.93 -17.22
CA LYS A 25 13.16 12.38 -16.72
C LYS A 25 12.11 11.27 -16.71
N LYS A 26 12.28 10.23 -17.53
CA LYS A 26 11.39 9.05 -17.59
C LYS A 26 11.79 7.92 -16.66
N LYS A 27 12.87 8.04 -15.87
CA LYS A 27 13.19 6.99 -14.89
C LYS A 27 12.01 6.89 -13.91
N PRO A 28 11.37 5.71 -13.81
CA PRO A 28 10.28 5.54 -12.88
C PRO A 28 10.81 5.83 -11.47
N PRO A 29 10.03 6.52 -10.63
CA PRO A 29 10.40 6.75 -9.25
C PRO A 29 10.67 5.41 -8.56
N THR A 30 11.76 5.31 -7.81
CA THR A 30 12.19 4.05 -7.16
C THR A 30 12.08 4.07 -5.65
N LYS A 31 11.72 5.22 -5.06
CA LYS A 31 11.68 5.41 -3.62
C LYS A 31 10.26 5.40 -3.12
N PHE A 32 10.04 4.76 -1.97
CA PHE A 32 8.75 4.70 -1.30
C PHE A 32 8.14 6.10 -1.08
N GLU A 33 8.92 7.07 -0.58
CA GLU A 33 8.44 8.44 -0.33
C GLU A 33 7.83 9.10 -1.57
N HIS A 34 8.31 8.79 -2.78
CA HIS A 34 7.71 9.36 -3.97
C HIS A 34 6.26 8.95 -4.12
N PHE A 35 5.97 7.66 -3.96
CA PHE A 35 4.62 7.13 -4.11
C PHE A 35 3.75 7.50 -2.91
N HIS A 36 4.31 7.41 -1.70
CA HIS A 36 3.59 7.68 -0.47
C HIS A 36 3.23 9.17 -0.32
N SER A 37 4.21 10.08 -0.35
CA SER A 37 3.96 11.52 -0.16
C SER A 37 3.12 12.12 -1.27
N LYS A 38 3.36 11.72 -2.54
CA LYS A 38 2.56 12.22 -3.65
C LYS A 38 1.10 11.75 -3.60
N ALA A 39 0.85 10.52 -3.14
CA ALA A 39 -0.50 10.05 -2.92
C ALA A 39 -1.19 10.80 -1.78
N TYR A 40 -0.47 11.07 -0.69
CA TYR A 40 -0.96 11.89 0.42
C TYR A 40 -1.38 13.31 -0.05
N ASP A 41 -0.51 14.00 -0.81
CA ASP A 41 -0.83 15.32 -1.37
C ASP A 41 -2.08 15.31 -2.29
N LEU A 42 -2.33 14.18 -2.97
CA LEU A 42 -3.51 14.00 -3.82
C LEU A 42 -4.77 13.79 -2.97
N GLU A 43 -4.67 13.04 -1.87
CA GLU A 43 -5.76 12.87 -0.89
C GLU A 43 -6.16 14.19 -0.25
N GLU A 44 -5.19 15.01 0.17
CA GLU A 44 -5.44 16.35 0.72
C GLU A 44 -6.16 17.26 -0.28
N LYS A 45 -5.97 17.03 -1.58
CA LYS A 45 -6.66 17.75 -2.68
C LYS A 45 -7.99 17.10 -3.09
N GLY A 46 -8.44 16.05 -2.38
CA GLY A 46 -9.66 15.29 -2.69
C GLY A 46 -9.57 14.42 -3.95
N LYS A 47 -8.38 14.24 -4.52
CA LYS A 47 -8.12 13.44 -5.74
C LYS A 47 -7.88 11.98 -5.40
N LEU A 48 -8.88 11.35 -4.77
CA LEU A 48 -8.75 10.01 -4.17
C LEU A 48 -8.36 8.92 -5.18
N GLU A 49 -8.96 8.90 -6.38
CA GLU A 49 -8.63 7.89 -7.40
C GLU A 49 -7.20 8.09 -7.96
N GLU A 50 -6.72 9.34 -8.06
CA GLU A 50 -5.34 9.64 -8.48
C GLU A 50 -4.34 9.20 -7.40
N ALA A 51 -4.68 9.37 -6.11
CA ALA A 51 -3.88 8.87 -5.00
C ALA A 51 -3.77 7.34 -5.04
N ILE A 52 -4.88 6.64 -5.26
CA ILE A 52 -4.88 5.18 -5.44
C ILE A 52 -4.00 4.76 -6.60
N SER A 53 -4.11 5.45 -7.74
CA SER A 53 -3.27 5.18 -8.92
C SER A 53 -1.79 5.37 -8.62
N MET A 54 -1.42 6.41 -7.85
CA MET A 54 -0.03 6.70 -7.49
C MET A 54 0.58 5.58 -6.65
N ARG A 55 -0.10 5.14 -5.59
CA ARG A 55 0.38 4.02 -4.78
C ARG A 55 0.37 2.70 -5.55
N SER A 56 -0.63 2.50 -6.43
CA SER A 56 -0.70 1.30 -7.30
C SER A 56 0.46 1.21 -8.29
N GLU A 57 1.05 2.34 -8.70
CA GLU A 57 2.30 2.35 -9.46
C GLU A 57 3.48 1.90 -8.58
N GLY A 58 3.54 2.40 -7.34
CA GLY A 58 4.57 2.01 -6.37
C GLY A 58 4.54 0.54 -5.97
N ILE A 59 3.35 -0.04 -5.80
CA ILE A 59 3.16 -1.48 -5.51
C ILE A 59 3.81 -2.36 -6.60
N LYS A 60 3.82 -1.92 -7.86
CA LYS A 60 4.44 -2.69 -8.96
C LYS A 60 5.96 -2.57 -8.98
N ASN A 61 6.54 -1.73 -8.13
CA ASN A 61 7.96 -1.45 -8.12
C ASN A 61 8.73 -2.47 -7.29
N SER A 62 9.48 -3.34 -7.97
CA SER A 62 10.29 -4.39 -7.34
C SER A 62 11.48 -3.86 -6.52
N ALA A 63 11.79 -2.56 -6.59
CA ALA A 63 12.82 -1.95 -5.76
C ALA A 63 12.34 -1.65 -4.32
N LEU A 64 11.02 -1.63 -4.08
CA LEU A 64 10.46 -1.47 -2.75
C LEU A 64 10.54 -2.79 -1.98
N SER A 65 10.73 -2.71 -0.67
CA SER A 65 10.61 -3.85 0.23
C SER A 65 9.15 -4.32 0.33
N PRO A 66 8.91 -5.56 0.80
CA PRO A 66 7.55 -6.05 1.03
C PRO A 66 6.78 -5.17 2.01
N LEU A 67 7.41 -4.70 3.10
CA LEU A 67 6.77 -3.78 4.04
C LEU A 67 6.38 -2.44 3.41
N GLU A 68 7.23 -1.85 2.56
CA GLU A 68 6.90 -0.62 1.83
C GLU A 68 5.73 -0.82 0.85
N ARG A 69 5.69 -1.96 0.14
CA ARG A 69 4.53 -2.30 -0.72
C ARG A 69 3.27 -2.54 0.11
N GLY A 70 3.39 -3.19 1.25
CA GLY A 70 2.31 -3.38 2.21
C GLY A 70 1.74 -2.05 2.72
N ASP A 71 2.60 -1.08 3.02
CA ASP A 71 2.17 0.25 3.45
C ASP A 71 1.46 1.04 2.33
N LEU A 72 1.92 0.91 1.08
CA LEU A 72 1.19 1.45 -0.08
C LEU A 72 -0.20 0.81 -0.24
N HIS A 73 -0.33 -0.50 0.03
CA HIS A 73 -1.61 -1.18 0.08
C HIS A 73 -2.51 -0.67 1.22
N PHE A 74 -1.97 -0.46 2.43
CA PHE A 74 -2.70 0.16 3.54
C PHE A 74 -3.21 1.55 3.16
N GLY A 75 -2.36 2.39 2.57
CA GLY A 75 -2.76 3.70 2.07
C GLY A 75 -3.96 3.63 1.12
N ASN A 76 -3.91 2.73 0.12
CA ASN A 76 -5.05 2.51 -0.79
C ASN A 76 -6.30 2.02 -0.08
N ALA A 77 -6.16 1.15 0.92
CA ALA A 77 -7.28 0.66 1.70
C ALA A 77 -7.98 1.80 2.43
N TYR A 78 -7.23 2.68 3.09
CA TYR A 78 -7.79 3.86 3.77
C TYR A 78 -8.42 4.85 2.80
N THR A 79 -7.86 5.05 1.60
CA THR A 79 -8.53 5.84 0.56
C THR A 79 -9.89 5.23 0.19
N TYR A 80 -9.97 3.90 0.01
CA TYR A 80 -11.24 3.23 -0.25
C TYR A 80 -12.23 3.32 0.92
N VAL A 81 -11.75 3.33 2.16
CA VAL A 81 -12.58 3.57 3.36
C VAL A 81 -13.19 4.97 3.33
N GLN A 82 -12.41 6.00 2.99
CA GLN A 82 -12.93 7.37 2.80
C GLN A 82 -14.05 7.42 1.75
N MET A 83 -13.93 6.60 0.70
CA MET A 83 -14.95 6.45 -0.36
C MET A 83 -16.12 5.51 0.02
N LYS A 84 -16.15 4.97 1.25
CA LYS A 84 -17.12 3.95 1.72
C LYS A 84 -17.15 2.66 0.88
N ARG A 85 -16.03 2.34 0.21
CA ARG A 85 -15.89 1.15 -0.65
C ARG A 85 -15.23 0.00 0.12
N TYR A 86 -15.88 -0.48 1.18
CA TYR A 86 -15.29 -1.42 2.15
C TYR A 86 -14.77 -2.72 1.53
N LYS A 87 -15.47 -3.31 0.55
CA LYS A 87 -14.98 -4.51 -0.15
C LYS A 87 -13.64 -4.29 -0.83
N LYS A 88 -13.46 -3.14 -1.50
CA LYS A 88 -12.17 -2.78 -2.12
C LYS A 88 -11.10 -2.51 -1.06
N ALA A 89 -11.47 -1.83 0.03
CA ALA A 89 -10.54 -1.60 1.14
C ALA A 89 -10.00 -2.91 1.72
N THR A 90 -10.86 -3.88 2.00
CA THR A 90 -10.42 -5.18 2.54
C THR A 90 -9.53 -5.96 1.58
N LEU A 91 -9.74 -5.84 0.26
CA LEU A 91 -8.83 -6.46 -0.71
C LEU A 91 -7.43 -5.82 -0.67
N CYS A 92 -7.36 -4.51 -0.42
CA CYS A 92 -6.08 -3.85 -0.21
C CYS A 92 -5.42 -4.31 1.11
N PHE A 93 -6.18 -4.48 2.19
CA PHE A 93 -5.62 -5.05 3.43
C PHE A 93 -5.13 -6.49 3.26
N ASP A 94 -5.88 -7.35 2.56
CA ASP A 94 -5.43 -8.72 2.25
C ASP A 94 -4.07 -8.70 1.55
N ASN A 95 -3.92 -7.84 0.53
CA ASN A 95 -2.66 -7.70 -0.19
C ASN A 95 -1.55 -7.13 0.70
N ALA A 96 -1.86 -6.20 1.62
CA ALA A 96 -0.88 -5.66 2.55
C ALA A 96 -0.33 -6.74 3.50
N PHE A 97 -1.22 -7.58 4.05
CA PHE A 97 -0.83 -8.68 4.92
C PHE A 97 -0.10 -9.79 4.16
N GLU A 98 -0.45 -10.03 2.89
CA GLU A 98 0.27 -10.97 2.02
C GLU A 98 1.73 -10.51 1.78
N GLU A 99 1.93 -9.24 1.41
CA GLU A 99 3.27 -8.66 1.22
C GLU A 99 4.11 -8.80 2.50
N ALA A 100 3.49 -8.56 3.67
CA ALA A 100 4.17 -8.63 4.97
C ALA A 100 4.12 -10.02 5.63
N ARG A 101 3.72 -11.08 4.91
CA ARG A 101 3.48 -12.41 5.52
C ARG A 101 4.71 -12.96 6.23
N GLN A 102 5.89 -12.80 5.63
CA GLN A 102 7.17 -13.32 6.14
C GLN A 102 7.98 -12.26 6.91
N GLU A 103 7.42 -11.07 7.11
CA GLU A 103 8.11 -9.94 7.74
C GLU A 103 7.61 -9.76 9.17
N GLU A 104 8.53 -9.45 10.09
CA GLU A 104 8.17 -9.01 11.44
C GLU A 104 7.83 -7.51 11.42
N PHE A 105 6.69 -7.13 12.00
CA PHE A 105 6.28 -5.73 12.12
C PHE A 105 5.63 -5.48 13.49
N PRO A 106 5.81 -4.29 14.08
CA PRO A 106 5.29 -4.01 15.41
C PRO A 106 3.76 -3.99 15.43
N TYR A 107 3.21 -4.21 16.62
CA TYR A 107 1.79 -3.98 16.86
C TYR A 107 1.39 -2.51 16.56
N ASP A 108 0.25 -2.34 15.88
CA ASP A 108 -0.41 -1.06 15.67
C ASP A 108 -1.89 -1.15 16.12
N LYS A 109 -2.41 -0.09 16.74
CA LYS A 109 -3.82 -0.03 17.15
C LYS A 109 -4.79 -0.01 15.97
N GLN A 110 -4.32 0.36 14.78
CA GLN A 110 -5.09 0.37 13.54
C GLN A 110 -5.66 -1.00 13.17
N TYR A 111 -5.06 -2.10 13.64
CA TYR A 111 -5.58 -3.44 13.39
C TYR A 111 -7.02 -3.62 13.91
N GLU A 112 -7.39 -2.99 15.04
CA GLU A 112 -8.77 -3.02 15.53
C GLU A 112 -9.75 -2.37 14.54
N GLN A 113 -9.36 -1.23 13.94
CA GLN A 113 -10.16 -0.54 12.93
C GLN A 113 -10.27 -1.34 11.63
N ILE A 114 -9.19 -2.02 11.25
CA ILE A 114 -9.18 -2.91 10.08
C ILE A 114 -10.24 -4.00 10.23
N LEU A 115 -10.33 -4.64 11.39
CA LEU A 115 -11.35 -5.67 11.66
C LEU A 115 -12.77 -5.11 11.50
N GLU A 116 -13.04 -3.90 11.99
CA GLU A 116 -14.32 -3.23 11.76
C GLU A 116 -14.62 -3.02 10.27
N ILE A 117 -13.61 -2.68 9.48
CA ILE A 117 -13.76 -2.53 8.02
C ILE A 117 -14.07 -3.87 7.35
N TYR A 118 -13.48 -4.99 7.80
CA TYR A 118 -13.87 -6.33 7.34
C TYR A 118 -15.33 -6.66 7.68
N LEU A 119 -15.79 -6.35 8.90
CA LEU A 119 -17.20 -6.53 9.27
C LEU A 119 -18.13 -5.66 8.41
N LYS A 120 -17.77 -4.40 8.11
CA LYS A 120 -18.52 -3.52 7.21
C LYS A 120 -18.55 -4.02 5.76
N ALA A 121 -17.53 -4.77 5.34
CA ALA A 121 -17.49 -5.41 4.03
C ALA A 121 -18.32 -6.70 3.93
N GLY A 122 -18.85 -7.22 5.06
CA GLY A 122 -19.49 -8.53 5.14
C GLY A 122 -18.49 -9.68 4.98
N ARG A 123 -17.27 -9.49 5.49
CA ARG A 123 -16.16 -10.44 5.43
C ARG A 123 -15.72 -10.86 6.83
N GLU A 124 -16.68 -11.34 7.62
CA GLU A 124 -16.48 -11.61 9.04
C GLU A 124 -15.55 -12.81 9.29
N GLN A 125 -15.64 -13.84 8.45
CA GLN A 125 -14.72 -14.99 8.52
C GLN A 125 -13.27 -14.56 8.25
N ASP A 126 -13.07 -13.64 7.30
CA ASP A 126 -11.75 -13.07 7.03
C ASP A 126 -11.26 -12.20 8.19
N ALA A 127 -12.15 -11.42 8.83
CA ALA A 127 -11.81 -10.66 10.03
C ALA A 127 -11.29 -11.59 11.14
N LEU A 128 -11.97 -12.72 11.38
CA LEU A 128 -11.57 -13.70 12.37
C LEU A 128 -10.22 -14.34 12.03
N ARG A 129 -10.01 -14.72 10.77
CA ARG A 129 -8.73 -15.26 10.30
C ARG A 129 -7.59 -14.26 10.49
N ILE A 130 -7.78 -13.01 10.08
CA ILE A 130 -6.75 -11.96 10.18
C ILE A 130 -6.40 -11.67 11.64
N VAL A 131 -7.38 -11.56 12.55
CA VAL A 131 -7.07 -11.30 13.95
C VAL A 131 -6.30 -12.46 14.59
N GLU A 132 -6.60 -13.71 14.21
CA GLU A 132 -5.86 -14.89 14.66
C GLU A 132 -4.41 -14.87 14.15
N GLU A 133 -4.20 -14.64 12.86
CA GLU A 133 -2.87 -14.49 12.26
C GLU A 133 -2.06 -13.35 12.91
N LEU A 134 -2.71 -12.24 13.26
CA LEU A 134 -2.06 -11.14 13.98
C LEU A 134 -1.73 -11.51 15.43
N ILE A 135 -2.58 -12.26 16.12
CA ILE A 135 -2.30 -12.73 17.50
C ILE A 135 -1.12 -13.71 17.52
N GLU A 136 -0.96 -14.57 16.50
CA GLU A 136 0.18 -15.49 16.40
C GLU A 136 1.52 -14.76 16.40
N ARG A 137 1.57 -13.54 15.85
CA ARG A 137 2.75 -12.64 15.88
C ARG A 137 3.16 -12.20 17.29
N SER A 138 2.38 -12.54 18.31
CA SER A 138 2.77 -12.36 19.72
C SER A 138 4.04 -13.12 20.12
N TYR A 139 4.49 -14.09 19.31
CA TYR A 139 5.77 -14.76 19.52
C TYR A 139 6.96 -13.79 19.52
N TYR A 140 6.89 -12.68 18.76
CA TYR A 140 7.93 -11.65 18.73
C TYR A 140 7.48 -10.28 19.30
N ASP A 141 6.19 -9.92 19.22
CA ASP A 141 5.66 -8.72 19.88
C ASP A 141 4.41 -9.05 20.72
N LYS A 142 4.60 -9.19 22.04
CA LYS A 142 3.53 -9.50 22.99
C LYS A 142 2.34 -8.53 22.96
N LYS A 143 2.49 -7.33 22.39
CA LYS A 143 1.37 -6.38 22.25
C LYS A 143 0.26 -6.91 21.34
N PHE A 144 0.56 -7.85 20.42
CA PHE A 144 -0.46 -8.49 19.59
C PHE A 144 -1.54 -9.24 20.40
N LEU A 145 -1.24 -9.69 21.63
CA LEU A 145 -2.23 -10.31 22.53
C LEU A 145 -3.39 -9.35 22.89
N ARG A 146 -3.23 -8.04 22.71
CA ARG A 146 -4.32 -7.06 22.89
C ARG A 146 -5.49 -7.31 21.94
N LEU A 147 -5.23 -7.94 20.80
CA LEU A 147 -6.25 -8.27 19.81
C LEU A 147 -7.18 -9.41 20.23
N GLU A 148 -6.90 -10.13 21.34
CA GLU A 148 -7.83 -11.13 21.89
C GLU A 148 -9.20 -10.53 22.22
N THR A 149 -9.22 -9.29 22.72
CA THR A 149 -10.49 -8.58 22.97
C THR A 149 -11.21 -8.28 21.65
N ALA A 150 -10.47 -7.87 20.61
CA ALA A 150 -11.04 -7.62 19.29
C ALA A 150 -11.55 -8.92 18.63
N LYS A 151 -10.86 -10.04 18.82
CA LYS A 151 -11.29 -11.37 18.37
C LYS A 151 -12.64 -11.78 18.97
N GLN A 152 -12.80 -11.65 20.29
CA GLN A 152 -14.06 -11.93 20.98
C GLN A 152 -15.21 -11.04 20.46
N TRP A 153 -14.90 -9.76 20.19
CA TRP A 153 -15.85 -8.83 19.61
C TRP A 153 -16.29 -9.25 18.19
N VAL A 154 -15.35 -9.61 17.31
CA VAL A 154 -15.66 -10.12 15.96
C VAL A 154 -16.57 -11.35 16.03
N GLN A 155 -16.27 -12.31 16.90
CA GLN A 155 -17.10 -13.52 17.09
C GLN A 155 -18.52 -13.17 17.56
N THR A 156 -18.65 -12.19 18.46
CA THR A 156 -19.94 -11.73 18.96
C THR A 156 -20.77 -11.08 17.84
N GLU A 157 -20.15 -10.23 17.01
CA GLU A 157 -20.82 -9.60 15.86
C GLU A 157 -21.25 -10.61 14.80
N MET A 158 -20.43 -11.64 14.56
CA MET A 158 -20.80 -12.77 13.70
C MET A 158 -22.05 -13.50 14.19
N GLN A 159 -22.11 -13.81 15.48
CA GLN A 159 -23.27 -14.50 16.08
C GLN A 159 -24.54 -13.65 15.98
N LYS A 160 -24.46 -12.34 16.24
CA LYS A 160 -25.61 -11.44 16.11
C LYS A 160 -26.19 -11.43 14.70
N ARG A 161 -25.34 -11.41 13.67
CA ARG A 161 -25.75 -11.40 12.26
C ARG A 161 -26.31 -12.75 11.80
N ALA A 162 -25.87 -13.86 12.39
CA ALA A 162 -26.42 -15.18 12.08
C ALA A 162 -27.85 -15.38 12.63
N LEU A 163 -28.25 -14.58 13.62
CA LEU A 163 -29.56 -14.65 14.29
C LEU A 163 -30.57 -13.60 13.78
N SER A 164 -30.15 -12.69 12.89
CA SER A 164 -30.98 -11.63 12.30
C SER A 164 -31.48 -12.00 10.91
#